data_AF-R6RNR2-F1
#
_entry.id   AF-R6RNR2-F1
#
_cell.length_a   1.000
_cell.length_b   1.000
_cell.length_c   1.000
_cell.angle_alpha   90.00
_cell.angle_beta   90.00
_cell.angle_gamma   90.00
#
_symmetry.space_group_name_H-M   'P 1'
#
loop_
_entity.id
_entity.type
_entity.pdbx_description
1 polymer ?
#
loop_
_entity_poly.entity_id
_entity_poly.type
_entity_poly.pdbx_seq_one_letter_code
_entity_poly.pdbx_strand_id
1 'polypeptide(L)'
;MNAEQKAEYQRKQTEEKLAKREAEVTRRELMAEAKVQLADKGLPVGLAAVLDYTGADECKTSIETVSKAFAEAVECAVNERMKGNPPKAGSPTGKKDPFLEGLGV
;
A
#
# COMPACT_ATOMS: atom_id res chain seq x y z
N MET A 1 -25.11 45.74 -8.12
CA MET A 1 -25.33 44.32 -8.43
C MET A 1 -26.81 44.07 -8.54
N ASN A 2 -27.24 43.49 -9.65
CA ASN A 2 -28.67 43.33 -9.98
C ASN A 2 -29.26 42.14 -9.22
N ALA A 3 -30.55 42.18 -8.88
CA ALA A 3 -31.21 41.15 -8.06
C ALA A 3 -31.05 39.72 -8.61
N GLU A 4 -31.00 39.58 -9.93
CA GLU A 4 -30.72 38.31 -10.63
C GLU A 4 -29.33 37.75 -10.32
N GLN A 5 -28.27 38.55 -10.33
CA GLN A 5 -26.92 38.09 -10.02
C GLN A 5 -26.81 37.54 -8.59
N LYS A 6 -27.53 38.17 -7.66
CA LYS A 6 -27.57 37.73 -6.26
C LYS A 6 -28.36 36.41 -6.11
N ALA A 7 -29.44 36.23 -6.88
CA ALA A 7 -30.23 35.01 -6.88
C ALA A 7 -29.47 33.83 -7.52
N GLU A 8 -28.80 34.04 -8.65
CA GLU A 8 -27.94 33.03 -9.29
C GLU A 8 -26.78 32.62 -8.40
N TYR A 9 -26.12 33.58 -7.74
CA TYR A 9 -25.02 33.29 -6.85
C TYR A 9 -25.45 32.43 -5.65
N GLN A 10 -26.63 32.70 -5.07
CA GLN A 10 -27.18 31.88 -3.99
C GLN A 10 -27.56 30.48 -4.45
N ARG A 11 -28.11 30.35 -5.67
CA ARG A 11 -28.40 29.04 -6.27
C ARG A 11 -27.12 28.23 -6.45
N LYS A 12 -26.10 28.81 -7.11
CA LYS A 12 -24.79 28.17 -7.31
C LYS A 12 -24.13 27.75 -6.00
N GLN A 13 -24.16 28.61 -4.98
CA GLN A 13 -23.63 28.23 -3.66
C GLN A 13 -24.37 27.05 -3.03
N THR A 14 -25.68 26.95 -3.24
CA THR A 14 -26.50 25.87 -2.70
C THR A 14 -26.21 24.57 -3.44
N GLU A 15 -26.14 24.62 -4.78
CA GLU A 15 -25.77 23.50 -5.62
C GLU A 15 -24.37 22.98 -5.30
N GLU A 16 -23.38 23.86 -5.15
CA GLU A 16 -22.02 23.46 -4.74
C GLU A 16 -21.99 22.82 -3.36
N LYS A 17 -22.79 23.31 -2.40
CA LYS A 17 -22.87 22.71 -1.06
C LYS A 17 -23.51 21.33 -1.10
N LEU A 18 -24.53 21.13 -1.93
CA LEU A 18 -25.17 19.83 -2.13
C LEU A 18 -24.18 18.86 -2.78
N ALA A 19 -23.55 19.26 -3.89
CA ALA A 19 -22.57 18.43 -4.60
C ALA A 19 -21.39 18.03 -3.70
N LYS A 20 -20.89 18.95 -2.86
CA LYS A 20 -19.83 18.65 -1.88
C LYS A 20 -20.27 17.61 -0.84
N ARG A 21 -21.51 17.71 -0.35
CA ARG A 21 -22.06 16.73 0.60
C ARG A 21 -22.24 15.36 -0.04
N GLU A 22 -22.76 15.31 -1.26
CA GLU A 22 -22.94 14.07 -2.01
C GLU A 22 -21.58 13.40 -2.27
N ALA A 23 -20.59 14.16 -2.74
CA ALA A 23 -19.23 13.66 -2.94
C ALA A 23 -18.60 13.15 -1.64
N GLU A 24 -18.83 13.82 -0.50
CA GLU A 24 -18.32 13.37 0.79
C GLU A 24 -18.98 12.06 1.25
N VAL A 25 -20.28 11.89 1.03
CA VAL A 25 -21.00 10.64 1.34
C VAL A 25 -20.47 9.51 0.47
N THR A 26 -20.42 9.69 -0.84
CA THR A 26 -19.87 8.70 -1.79
C THR A 26 -18.44 8.32 -1.41
N ARG A 27 -17.60 9.30 -1.05
CA ARG A 27 -16.23 9.03 -0.61
C ARG A 27 -16.17 8.17 0.65
N ARG A 28 -17.07 8.38 1.62
CA ARG A 28 -17.13 7.58 2.85
C ARG A 28 -17.57 6.15 2.57
N GLU A 29 -18.51 5.96 1.66
CA GLU A 29 -18.98 4.64 1.22
C GLU A 29 -17.86 3.88 0.48
N LEU A 30 -17.25 4.52 -0.52
CA LEU A 30 -16.10 3.95 -1.25
C LEU A 30 -14.93 3.63 -0.31
N MET A 31 -14.66 4.46 0.70
CA MET A 31 -13.62 4.16 1.70
C MET A 31 -13.97 2.94 2.55
N ALA A 32 -15.23 2.76 2.94
CA ALA A 32 -15.64 1.58 3.69
C ALA A 32 -15.44 0.32 2.85
N GLU A 33 -15.85 0.34 1.58
CA GLU A 33 -15.65 -0.76 0.65
C GLU A 33 -14.17 -1.05 0.38
N ALA A 34 -13.36 -0.02 0.15
CA ALA A 34 -11.93 -0.17 -0.07
C ALA A 34 -11.23 -0.83 1.13
N LYS A 35 -11.63 -0.50 2.36
CA LYS A 35 -11.08 -1.17 3.56
C LYS A 35 -11.38 -2.66 3.59
N VAL A 36 -12.59 -3.07 3.17
CA VAL A 36 -12.95 -4.49 3.04
C VAL A 36 -12.11 -5.16 1.96
N GLN A 37 -12.03 -4.55 0.77
CA GLN A 37 -11.23 -5.09 -0.34
C GLN A 37 -9.73 -5.24 -0.01
N LEU A 38 -9.16 -4.27 0.72
CA LEU A 38 -7.78 -4.36 1.19
C LEU A 38 -7.61 -5.52 2.17
N ALA A 39 -8.52 -5.67 3.14
CA ALA A 39 -8.49 -6.77 4.09
C ALA A 39 -8.61 -8.14 3.41
N ASP A 40 -9.52 -8.28 2.44
CA ASP A 40 -9.72 -9.50 1.65
C ASP A 40 -8.47 -9.87 0.83
N LYS A 41 -7.73 -8.86 0.35
CA LYS A 41 -6.44 -9.03 -0.35
C LYS A 41 -5.25 -9.25 0.60
N GLY A 42 -5.47 -9.24 1.92
CA GLY A 42 -4.39 -9.36 2.91
C GLY A 42 -3.53 -8.10 3.02
N LEU A 43 -4.00 -6.97 2.52
CA LEU A 43 -3.30 -5.68 2.55
C LEU A 43 -3.66 -4.90 3.83
N PRO A 44 -2.72 -4.09 4.35
CA PRO A 44 -3.00 -3.25 5.51
C PRO A 44 -4.15 -2.26 5.26
N VAL A 45 -5.17 -2.30 6.12
CA VAL A 45 -6.36 -1.42 6.05
C VAL A 45 -6.00 0.07 6.14
N GLY A 46 -4.85 0.40 6.76
CA GLY A 46 -4.32 1.76 6.82
C GLY A 46 -4.00 2.36 5.45
N LEU A 47 -3.77 1.53 4.42
CA LEU A 47 -3.55 1.99 3.05
C LEU A 47 -4.79 2.67 2.45
N ALA A 48 -5.99 2.45 3.02
CA ALA A 48 -7.19 3.16 2.63
C ALA A 48 -7.06 4.69 2.76
N ALA A 49 -6.16 5.21 3.61
CA ALA A 49 -5.97 6.65 3.75
C ALA A 49 -5.31 7.32 2.53
N VAL A 50 -4.61 6.55 1.69
CA VAL A 50 -3.85 7.06 0.53
C VAL A 50 -4.48 6.73 -0.83
N LEU A 51 -5.63 6.04 -0.83
CA LEU A 51 -6.34 5.70 -2.06
C LEU A 51 -7.12 6.89 -2.63
N ASP A 52 -7.31 6.86 -3.94
CA ASP A 52 -8.20 7.80 -4.64
C ASP A 52 -9.66 7.40 -4.42
N TYR A 53 -10.52 8.38 -4.12
CA TYR A 53 -11.96 8.20 -3.89
C TYR A 53 -12.79 9.22 -4.68
N THR A 54 -12.21 9.83 -5.70
CA THR A 54 -12.92 10.74 -6.61
C THR A 54 -14.03 10.04 -7.38
N GLY A 55 -13.86 8.73 -7.63
CA GLY A 55 -14.85 7.85 -8.21
C GLY A 55 -14.52 6.38 -7.96
N ALA A 56 -15.43 5.50 -8.39
CA ALA A 56 -15.30 4.06 -8.17
C ALA A 56 -14.18 3.44 -9.02
N ASP A 57 -13.96 3.93 -10.23
CA ASP A 57 -12.95 3.39 -11.16
C ASP A 57 -11.54 3.85 -10.77
N GLU A 58 -11.40 5.10 -10.33
CA GLU A 58 -10.17 5.65 -9.76
C GLU A 58 -9.81 4.92 -8.47
N CYS A 59 -10.80 4.63 -7.63
CA CYS A 59 -10.61 3.84 -6.42
C CYS A 59 -10.07 2.44 -6.71
N LYS A 60 -10.70 1.70 -7.65
CA LYS A 60 -10.21 0.38 -8.06
C LYS A 60 -8.79 0.43 -8.60
N THR A 61 -8.51 1.37 -9.51
CA THR A 61 -7.19 1.56 -10.09
C THR A 61 -6.14 1.86 -9.02
N SER A 62 -6.50 2.70 -8.04
CA SER A 62 -5.64 3.05 -6.92
C SER A 62 -5.34 1.83 -6.03
N ILE A 63 -6.36 1.02 -5.71
CA ILE A 63 -6.20 -0.22 -4.94
C ILE A 63 -5.25 -1.19 -5.64
N GLU A 64 -5.43 -1.40 -6.95
CA GLU A 64 -4.57 -2.30 -7.73
C GLU A 64 -3.13 -1.81 -7.79
N THR A 65 -2.93 -0.51 -8.01
CA THR A 65 -1.59 0.11 -8.07
C THR A 65 -0.86 -0.04 -6.74
N VAL A 66 -1.52 0.30 -5.63
CA VAL A 66 -0.94 0.18 -4.28
C VAL A 66 -0.70 -1.29 -3.92
N SER A 67 -1.64 -2.18 -4.24
CA SER A 67 -1.51 -3.62 -4.03
C SER A 67 -0.25 -4.16 -4.71
N LYS A 68 -0.02 -3.79 -5.97
CA LYS A 68 1.13 -4.24 -6.75
C LYS A 68 2.44 -3.70 -6.16
N ALA A 69 2.52 -2.39 -5.92
CA ALA A 69 3.72 -1.78 -5.37
C ALA A 69 4.07 -2.33 -3.98
N PHE A 70 3.08 -2.59 -3.13
CA PHE A 70 3.29 -3.18 -1.82
C PHE A 70 3.77 -4.64 -1.93
N ALA A 71 3.17 -5.44 -2.80
CA ALA A 71 3.60 -6.82 -3.02
C ALA A 71 5.06 -6.90 -3.50
N GLU A 72 5.45 -6.08 -4.48
CA GLU A 72 6.83 -6.00 -4.99
C GLU A 72 7.83 -5.61 -3.88
N ALA A 73 7.47 -4.62 -3.05
CA ALA A 73 8.32 -4.18 -1.94
C ALA A 73 8.50 -5.27 -0.87
N VAL A 74 7.41 -5.97 -0.53
CA VAL A 74 7.45 -7.08 0.45
C VAL A 74 8.24 -8.26 -0.10
N GLU A 75 8.05 -8.62 -1.37
CA GLU A 75 8.81 -9.69 -2.03
C GLU A 75 10.31 -9.39 -2.02
N CYS A 76 10.71 -8.17 -2.37
CA CYS A 76 12.10 -7.73 -2.30
C CYS A 76 12.67 -7.86 -0.87
N ALA A 77 11.95 -7.35 0.14
CA ALA A 77 12.38 -7.44 1.53
C ALA A 77 12.50 -8.89 2.05
N VAL A 78 11.58 -9.77 1.65
CA VAL A 78 11.61 -11.20 2.00
C VAL A 78 12.80 -11.88 1.31
N ASN A 79 13.04 -11.60 0.04
CA ASN A 79 14.18 -12.15 -0.70
C ASN A 79 15.52 -11.72 -0.08
N GLU A 80 15.67 -10.44 0.28
CA GLU A 80 16.85 -9.96 1.01
C GLU A 80 17.03 -10.67 2.36
N ARG A 81 15.95 -10.90 3.11
CA ARG A 81 16.01 -11.66 4.36
C ARG A 81 16.38 -13.13 4.13
N MET A 82 15.90 -13.74 3.06
CA MET A 82 16.17 -15.14 2.71
C MET A 82 17.58 -15.38 2.20
N LYS A 83 18.24 -14.37 1.60
CA LYS A 83 19.66 -14.44 1.25
C LYS A 83 20.54 -14.79 2.45
N GLY A 84 20.06 -14.52 3.68
CA GLY A 84 20.72 -14.89 4.93
C GLY A 84 22.03 -14.13 5.16
N ASN A 85 22.56 -14.17 6.38
CA ASN A 85 23.94 -13.75 6.58
C ASN A 85 24.86 -14.86 6.08
N PRO A 86 25.87 -14.56 5.24
CA PRO A 86 26.88 -15.54 4.92
C PRO A 86 27.48 -16.08 6.22
N PRO A 87 27.72 -17.40 6.34
CA PRO A 87 28.36 -17.94 7.53
C PRO A 87 29.65 -17.15 7.76
N LYS A 88 29.86 -16.66 8.99
CA LYS A 88 31.13 -16.03 9.37
C LYS A 88 32.23 -16.99 8.94
N ALA A 89 33.03 -16.59 7.95
CA ALA A 89 34.19 -17.36 7.52
C ALA A 89 34.92 -17.78 8.79
N GLY A 90 35.02 -19.09 9.01
CA GLY A 90 35.64 -19.63 10.21
C GLY A 90 36.99 -18.96 10.38
N SER A 91 37.24 -18.38 11.55
CA SER A 91 38.59 -17.99 11.92
C SER A 91 39.53 -19.18 11.63
N PRO A 92 40.73 -18.96 11.09
CA PRO A 92 41.66 -20.03 10.78
C PRO A 92 42.28 -20.54 12.08
N THR A 93 41.49 -21.13 12.97
CA THR A 93 42.02 -22.01 13.99
C THR A 93 42.33 -23.31 13.30
N GLY A 94 43.61 -23.50 12.98
CA GLY A 94 44.15 -24.70 12.36
C GLY A 94 43.61 -25.96 13.03
N LYS A 95 42.60 -26.56 12.41
CA LYS A 95 42.23 -27.94 12.67
C LYS A 95 43.02 -28.75 11.68
N LYS A 96 43.99 -29.51 12.19
CA LYS A 96 44.56 -30.65 11.46
C LYS A 96 43.40 -31.53 11.02
N ASP A 97 43.36 -31.86 9.74
CA ASP A 97 42.29 -32.68 9.19
C ASP A 97 42.35 -34.09 9.80
N PRO A 98 41.30 -34.54 10.52
CA PRO A 98 41.28 -35.87 11.15
C PRO A 98 41.40 -37.02 10.12
N PHE A 99 41.06 -36.72 8.87
CA PHE A 99 41.13 -37.68 7.76
C PHE A 99 42.58 -37.93 7.30
N LEU A 100 43.42 -36.90 7.33
CA LEU A 100 44.86 -37.05 7.01
C LEU A 100 45.60 -37.73 8.16
N GLU A 101 45.20 -37.47 9.40
CA GLU A 101 45.81 -38.09 10.59
C GLU A 101 45.55 -39.61 10.67
N GLY A 102 44.40 -40.07 10.17
CA GLY A 102 44.07 -41.51 10.08
C GLY A 102 44.73 -42.24 8.90
N LEU A 103 45.24 -41.53 7.90
CA LEU A 103 45.88 -42.11 6.72
C LEU A 103 47.40 -42.28 6.87
N GLY A 104 48.01 -41.73 7.92
CA GLY A 104 49.43 -41.97 8.23
C GLY A 104 50.41 -41.55 7.12
N VAL A 105 50.03 -40.59 6.28
CA VAL A 105 50.88 -39.96 5.25
C VAL A 105 50.98 -38.47 5.52
#